data_AF-A0AAU6HY71-F1
#
_entry.id   AF-A0AAU6HY71-F1
#
_cell.length_a   1.000
_cell.length_b   1.000
_cell.length_c   1.000
_cell.angle_alpha   90.00
_cell.angle_beta   90.00
_cell.angle_gamma   90.00
#
_symmetry.space_group_name_H-M   'P 1'
#
loop_
_entity.id
_entity.type
_entity.pdbx_description
1 polymer ?
#
loop_
_entity_poly.entity_id
_entity_poly.type
_entity_poly.pdbx_seq_one_letter_code
_entity_poly.pdbx_strand_id
1 'polypeptide(L)'
;MDRSVTVEEIARHRTVVLEGGDGVGKSTLAGLLVPHGFTSVHSPRTPDHEDLTRRYRDLLVRPGRLVLDRSFISELVYGPLYRDQSRLTWDQALVLADLVTARDGVFLHVTAPATTVRHRLKTRDGQAPALDEITTLAAAYQQVFRALADHATVLTYNTAPETSHTTG
;
A
#
# COMPACT_ATOMS: atom_id res chain seq x y z
N MET A 1 -18.65 8.28 9.63
CA MET A 1 -17.57 9.19 10.07
C MET A 1 -16.27 8.44 9.89
N ASP A 2 -15.55 8.73 8.81
CA ASP A 2 -14.30 8.06 8.46
C ASP A 2 -13.18 8.78 9.24
N ARG A 3 -12.74 8.20 10.36
CA ARG A 3 -11.70 8.81 11.20
C ARG A 3 -10.36 8.60 10.52
N SER A 4 -9.62 9.68 10.30
CA SER A 4 -8.24 9.61 9.81
C SER A 4 -7.36 8.86 10.81
N VAL A 5 -6.72 7.79 10.35
CA VAL A 5 -5.76 7.01 11.14
C VAL A 5 -4.47 7.82 11.30
N THR A 6 -3.91 7.89 12.50
CA THR A 6 -2.65 8.64 12.75
C THR A 6 -1.40 7.77 12.59
N VAL A 7 -0.22 8.41 12.46
CA VAL A 7 1.07 7.71 12.41
C VAL A 7 1.32 6.92 13.71
N GLU A 8 0.93 7.47 14.85
CA GLU A 8 1.07 6.81 16.16
C GLU A 8 0.21 5.55 16.25
N GLU A 9 -0.99 5.56 15.67
CA GLU A 9 -1.87 4.40 15.62
C GLU A 9 -1.28 3.30 14.72
N ILE A 10 -0.78 3.68 13.54
CA ILE A 10 -0.07 2.76 12.64
C ILE A 10 1.16 2.18 13.34
N ALA A 11 1.91 3.02 14.05
CA ALA A 11 3.09 2.67 14.81
C ALA A 11 2.79 1.89 16.10
N ARG A 12 1.58 1.35 16.30
CA ARG A 12 1.33 0.30 17.31
C ARG A 12 1.54 -1.11 16.74
N HIS A 13 1.48 -1.27 15.42
CA HIS A 13 1.67 -2.56 14.76
C HIS A 13 3.14 -2.92 14.62
N ARG A 14 3.47 -4.22 14.55
CA ARG A 14 4.86 -4.64 14.33
C ARG A 14 5.20 -4.74 12.85
N THR A 15 4.21 -5.00 12.01
CA THR A 15 4.36 -5.08 10.55
C THR A 15 3.35 -4.14 9.89
N VAL A 16 3.80 -3.28 8.98
CA VAL A 16 2.91 -2.35 8.25
C VAL A 16 3.12 -2.57 6.75
N VAL A 17 2.05 -2.89 6.03
CA VAL A 17 2.08 -3.07 4.58
C VAL A 17 1.42 -1.85 3.94
N LEU A 18 2.19 -1.03 3.24
CA LEU A 18 1.70 0.19 2.59
C LEU A 18 1.42 -0.08 1.11
N GLU A 19 0.16 0.12 0.70
CA GLU A 19 -0.29 -0.18 -0.64
C GLU A 19 -1.24 0.89 -1.19
N GLY A 20 -1.21 1.07 -2.50
CA GLY A 20 -1.93 2.13 -3.20
C GLY A 20 -1.19 2.56 -4.46
N GLY A 21 -1.84 3.36 -5.31
CA GLY A 21 -1.27 3.80 -6.60
C GLY A 21 0.01 4.62 -6.47
N ASP A 22 0.69 4.86 -7.59
CA ASP A 22 1.85 5.75 -7.61
C ASP A 22 1.47 7.19 -7.31
N GLY A 23 2.34 7.92 -6.60
CA GLY A 23 2.08 9.32 -6.22
C GLY A 23 1.16 9.51 -5.00
N VAL A 24 0.60 8.45 -4.42
CA VAL A 24 -0.27 8.55 -3.23
C VAL A 24 0.48 8.83 -1.92
N GLY A 25 1.82 8.81 -1.89
CA GLY A 25 2.61 9.19 -0.69
C GLY A 25 3.09 8.04 0.21
N LYS A 26 3.08 6.79 -0.28
CA LYS A 26 3.53 5.60 0.50
C LYS A 26 4.95 5.73 1.05
N SER A 27 5.92 6.06 0.20
CA SER A 27 7.33 6.19 0.61
C SER A 27 7.55 7.30 1.64
N THR A 28 6.77 8.38 1.57
CA THR A 28 6.76 9.43 2.60
C THR A 28 6.28 8.87 3.93
N LEU A 29 5.16 8.15 3.93
CA LEU A 29 4.62 7.53 5.14
C LEU A 29 5.54 6.44 5.72
N ALA A 30 6.19 5.63 4.87
CA ALA A 30 7.22 4.69 5.30
C ALA A 30 8.36 5.42 6.03
N GLY A 31 8.81 6.57 5.49
CA GLY A 31 9.81 7.42 6.12
C GLY A 31 9.39 7.95 7.49
N LEU A 32 8.10 8.27 7.68
CA LEU A 32 7.56 8.68 8.98
C LEU A 32 7.55 7.55 10.02
N LEU A 33 7.52 6.29 9.58
CA LEU A 33 7.56 5.12 10.49
C LEU A 33 8.98 4.74 10.91
N VAL A 34 10.01 5.09 10.14
CA VAL A 34 11.42 4.76 10.47
C VAL A 34 11.84 5.29 11.86
N PRO A 35 11.53 6.55 12.25
CA PRO A 35 11.78 7.05 13.61
C PRO A 35 11.13 6.22 14.74
N HIS A 36 10.07 5.45 14.44
CA HIS A 36 9.44 4.54 15.39
C HIS A 36 10.09 3.15 15.42
N GLY A 37 11.30 3.00 14.86
CA GLY A 37 12.07 1.75 14.89
C GLY A 37 11.70 0.74 13.80
N PHE A 38 11.01 1.17 12.75
CA PHE A 38 10.72 0.32 11.60
C PHE A 38 11.92 0.22 10.65
N THR A 39 12.21 -0.99 10.20
CA THR A 39 13.02 -1.21 9.00
C THR A 39 12.10 -1.04 7.78
N SER A 40 12.42 -0.08 6.91
CA SER A 40 11.68 0.14 5.66
C SER A 40 12.26 -0.70 4.53
N VAL A 41 11.40 -1.47 3.87
CA VAL A 41 11.74 -2.25 2.67
C VAL A 41 10.87 -1.76 1.52
N HIS A 42 11.49 -1.09 0.56
CA HIS A 42 10.84 -0.73 -0.69
C HIS A 42 10.80 -1.96 -1.61
N SER A 43 9.60 -2.37 -2.03
CA SER A 43 9.41 -3.56 -2.86
C SER A 43 8.91 -3.17 -4.26
N PRO A 44 9.82 -2.81 -5.19
CA PRO A 44 9.42 -2.59 -6.57
C PRO A 44 8.96 -3.91 -7.19
N ARG A 45 8.42 -3.84 -8.42
CA ARG A 45 7.99 -5.02 -9.18
C ARG A 45 9.11 -6.05 -9.19
N THR A 46 8.85 -7.20 -8.58
CA THR A 46 9.76 -8.34 -8.60
C THR A 46 9.96 -8.85 -10.03
N PRO A 47 11.18 -9.19 -10.45
CA PRO A 47 11.43 -9.87 -11.72
C PRO A 47 10.55 -11.11 -11.93
N ASP A 48 10.23 -11.44 -13.18
CA ASP A 48 9.26 -12.52 -13.49
C ASP A 48 9.74 -13.93 -13.18
N HIS A 49 11.05 -14.12 -13.02
CA HIS A 49 11.65 -15.41 -12.69
C HIS A 49 11.73 -15.67 -11.17
N GLU A 50 11.39 -14.68 -10.33
CA GLU A 50 11.43 -14.84 -8.88
C GLU A 50 10.08 -15.32 -8.32
N ASP A 51 10.15 -16.25 -7.36
CA ASP A 51 8.98 -16.68 -6.60
C ASP A 51 8.55 -15.58 -5.61
N LEU A 52 7.48 -14.87 -5.97
CA LEU A 52 6.87 -13.83 -5.14
C LEU A 52 6.49 -14.34 -3.75
N THR A 53 5.91 -15.54 -3.66
CA THR A 53 5.45 -16.09 -2.39
C THR A 53 6.64 -16.33 -1.47
N ARG A 54 7.70 -16.95 -1.99
CA ARG A 54 8.93 -17.18 -1.23
C ARG A 54 9.57 -15.87 -0.80
N ARG A 55 9.71 -14.89 -1.70
CA ARG A 55 10.29 -13.58 -1.39
C ARG A 55 9.61 -12.92 -0.18
N TYR A 56 8.28 -12.88 -0.17
CA TYR A 56 7.56 -12.24 0.93
C TYR A 56 7.55 -13.08 2.21
N ARG A 57 7.54 -14.42 2.13
CA ARG A 57 7.78 -15.27 3.31
C ARG A 57 9.13 -14.95 3.96
N ASP A 58 10.19 -14.88 3.15
CA ASP A 58 11.55 -14.60 3.63
C ASP A 58 11.69 -13.19 4.24
N LEU A 59 10.93 -12.21 3.74
CA LEU A 59 10.84 -10.88 4.36
C LEU A 59 10.07 -10.92 5.69
N LEU A 60 8.94 -11.61 5.71
CA LEU A 60 8.04 -11.67 6.87
C LEU A 60 8.61 -12.52 8.00
N VAL A 61 9.56 -13.43 7.80
CA VAL A 61 10.20 -14.14 8.92
C VAL A 61 11.25 -13.29 9.66
N ARG A 62 11.70 -12.16 9.09
CA ARG A 62 12.75 -11.34 9.70
C ARG A 62 12.31 -10.77 11.05
N PRO A 63 13.19 -10.68 12.06
CA PRO A 63 12.85 -10.08 13.35
C PRO A 63 12.70 -8.55 13.23
N GLY A 64 12.18 -7.93 14.29
CA GLY A 64 12.02 -6.47 14.36
C GLY A 64 10.73 -5.95 13.74
N ARG A 65 10.61 -4.61 13.70
CA ARG A 65 9.46 -3.92 13.12
C ARG A 65 9.71 -3.67 11.63
N LEU A 66 8.72 -3.95 10.79
CA LEU A 66 8.87 -3.96 9.34
C LEU A 66 7.80 -3.08 8.70
N VAL A 67 8.22 -2.16 7.82
CA VAL A 67 7.30 -1.48 6.90
C VAL A 67 7.64 -1.86 5.47
N LEU A 68 6.66 -2.40 4.75
CA LEU A 68 6.76 -2.70 3.32
C LEU A 68 6.16 -1.52 2.55
N ASP A 69 7.01 -0.77 1.84
CA ASP A 69 6.56 0.23 0.87
C ASP A 69 6.37 -0.46 -0.48
N ARG A 70 5.10 -0.75 -0.81
CA ARG A 70 4.66 -1.79 -1.76
C ARG A 70 4.98 -3.21 -1.29
N SER A 71 4.21 -4.17 -1.78
CA SER A 71 4.23 -5.58 -1.38
C SER A 71 3.60 -6.50 -2.45
N PHE A 72 3.25 -7.74 -2.06
CA PHE A 72 2.55 -8.69 -2.91
C PHE A 72 1.16 -8.23 -3.34
N ILE A 73 0.51 -7.36 -2.56
CA ILE A 73 -0.81 -6.80 -2.90
C ILE A 73 -0.75 -6.02 -4.21
N SER A 74 0.36 -5.33 -4.49
CA SER A 74 0.57 -4.67 -5.79
C SER A 74 0.39 -5.63 -6.97
N GLU A 75 0.76 -6.91 -6.85
CA GLU A 75 0.59 -7.88 -7.95
C GLU A 75 -0.88 -8.16 -8.26
N LEU A 76 -1.73 -8.21 -7.22
CA LEU A 76 -3.17 -8.45 -7.35
C LEU A 76 -3.90 -7.29 -8.04
N VAL A 77 -3.28 -6.10 -8.06
CA VAL A 77 -3.81 -4.91 -8.72
C VAL A 77 -3.18 -4.72 -10.10
N TYR A 78 -1.86 -4.57 -10.15
CA TYR A 78 -1.15 -4.27 -11.39
C TYR A 78 -1.08 -5.46 -12.36
N GLY A 79 -1.18 -6.70 -11.88
CA GLY A 79 -1.22 -7.89 -12.73
C GLY A 79 -2.45 -7.88 -13.64
N PRO A 80 -3.66 -8.00 -13.09
CA PRO A 80 -4.88 -7.98 -13.89
C PRO A 80 -5.07 -6.69 -14.69
N LEU A 81 -4.73 -5.53 -14.12
CA LEU A 81 -4.99 -4.23 -14.77
C LEU A 81 -4.11 -3.97 -16.00
N TYR A 82 -2.86 -4.44 -16.01
CA TYR A 82 -1.90 -4.10 -17.08
C TYR A 82 -1.35 -5.31 -17.84
N ARG A 83 -1.63 -6.54 -17.37
CA ARG A 83 -1.07 -7.78 -17.92
C ARG A 83 -2.11 -8.90 -18.06
N ASP A 84 -3.40 -8.58 -17.87
CA ASP A 84 -4.55 -9.50 -17.90
C ASP A 84 -4.52 -10.65 -16.89
N GLN A 85 -3.45 -10.79 -16.10
CA GLN A 85 -3.29 -11.85 -15.12
C GLN A 85 -2.37 -11.44 -13.95
N SER A 86 -2.65 -11.99 -12.77
CA SER A 86 -1.79 -11.90 -11.59
C SER A 86 -0.85 -13.11 -11.53
N ARG A 87 0.40 -12.89 -11.12
CA ARG A 87 1.34 -13.99 -10.77
C ARG A 87 1.04 -14.64 -9.42
N LEU A 88 0.16 -14.03 -8.62
CA LEU A 88 -0.34 -14.57 -7.35
C LEU A 88 -1.83 -14.87 -7.46
N THR A 89 -2.20 -16.07 -7.04
CA THR A 89 -3.59 -16.40 -6.75
C THR A 89 -4.06 -15.69 -5.48
N TRP A 90 -5.38 -15.57 -5.30
CA TRP A 90 -5.95 -14.99 -4.08
C TRP A 90 -5.58 -15.81 -2.84
N ASP A 91 -5.64 -17.15 -2.91
CA ASP A 91 -5.26 -18.03 -1.81
C ASP A 91 -3.80 -17.84 -1.37
N GLN A 92 -2.87 -17.68 -2.32
CA GLN A 92 -1.47 -17.38 -1.99
C GLN A 92 -1.33 -16.02 -1.29
N ALA A 93 -2.11 -15.02 -1.71
CA ALA A 93 -2.13 -13.72 -1.05
C ALA A 93 -2.71 -13.80 0.37
N LEU A 94 -3.76 -14.59 0.58
CA LEU A 94 -4.32 -14.81 1.93
C LEU A 94 -3.32 -15.49 2.86
N VAL A 95 -2.58 -16.48 2.38
CA VAL A 95 -1.50 -17.11 3.18
C VAL A 95 -0.41 -16.09 3.55
N LEU A 96 -0.05 -15.17 2.64
CA LEU A 96 0.88 -14.09 2.97
C LEU A 96 0.25 -13.07 3.94
N ALA A 97 -1.05 -12.82 3.84
CA ALA A 97 -1.78 -11.97 4.78
C ALA A 97 -1.84 -12.58 6.18
N ASP A 98 -2.01 -13.89 6.32
CA ASP A 98 -1.92 -14.59 7.59
C ASP A 98 -0.55 -14.39 8.25
N LEU A 99 0.53 -14.40 7.47
CA LEU A 99 1.88 -14.14 7.99
C LEU A 99 2.06 -12.69 8.46
N VAL A 100 1.41 -11.73 7.81
CA VAL A 100 1.37 -10.34 8.27
C VAL A 100 0.58 -10.25 9.57
N THR A 101 -0.62 -10.84 9.62
CA THR A 101 -1.49 -10.85 10.81
C THR A 101 -0.84 -11.54 12.00
N ALA A 102 -0.20 -12.69 11.80
CA ALA A 102 0.54 -13.43 12.83
C ALA A 102 1.73 -12.64 13.42
N ARG A 103 2.12 -11.54 12.78
CA ARG A 103 3.17 -10.61 13.22
C ARG A 103 2.61 -9.28 13.67
N ASP A 104 1.41 -9.28 14.27
CA ASP A 104 0.70 -8.07 14.72
C ASP A 104 0.65 -7.00 13.63
N GLY A 105 0.40 -7.44 12.40
CA GLY A 105 0.51 -6.62 11.21
C GLY A 105 -0.78 -5.94 10.79
N VAL A 106 -0.64 -4.90 9.96
CA VAL A 106 -1.76 -4.16 9.37
C VAL A 106 -1.50 -3.86 7.90
N PHE A 107 -2.55 -3.91 7.09
CA PHE A 107 -2.54 -3.44 5.72
C PHE A 107 -3.10 -2.02 5.67
N LEU A 108 -2.33 -1.10 5.11
CA LEU A 108 -2.72 0.30 4.98
C LEU A 108 -2.98 0.62 3.51
N HIS A 109 -4.24 0.89 3.19
CA HIS A 109 -4.64 1.45 1.91
C HIS A 109 -4.33 2.95 1.91
N VAL A 110 -3.23 3.33 1.27
CA VAL A 110 -2.80 4.71 1.16
C VAL A 110 -3.45 5.34 -0.07
N THR A 111 -4.25 6.37 0.17
CA THR A 111 -5.09 7.02 -0.84
C THR A 111 -4.77 8.50 -0.95
N ALA A 112 -5.08 9.07 -2.12
CA ALA A 112 -5.13 10.51 -2.35
C ALA A 112 -6.08 10.77 -3.54
N PRO A 113 -6.69 11.97 -3.63
CA PRO A 113 -7.46 12.36 -4.81
C PRO A 113 -6.65 12.23 -6.10
N ALA A 114 -7.28 11.78 -7.18
CA ALA A 114 -6.60 11.58 -8.47
C ALA A 114 -5.92 12.86 -8.99
N THR A 115 -6.50 14.03 -8.73
CA THR A 115 -5.90 15.34 -9.05
C THR A 115 -4.62 15.60 -8.26
N THR A 116 -4.62 15.31 -6.97
CA THR A 116 -3.43 15.39 -6.10
C THR A 116 -2.35 14.42 -6.57
N VAL A 117 -2.71 13.18 -6.87
CA VAL A 117 -1.79 12.16 -7.40
C VAL A 117 -1.17 12.64 -8.71
N ARG A 118 -1.99 13.08 -9.68
CA ARG A 118 -1.53 13.57 -10.97
C ARG A 118 -0.58 14.75 -10.82
N HIS A 119 -0.90 15.70 -9.95
CA HIS A 119 -0.03 16.84 -9.67
C HIS A 119 1.32 16.36 -9.13
N ARG A 120 1.33 15.51 -8.11
CA ARG A 120 2.57 14.96 -7.51
C ARG A 120 3.43 14.23 -8.53
N LEU A 121 2.82 13.41 -9.40
CA LEU A 121 3.53 12.69 -10.46
C LEU A 121 4.13 13.66 -11.48
N LYS A 122 3.36 14.66 -11.96
CA LYS A 122 3.89 15.68 -12.86
C LYS A 122 5.05 16.47 -12.26
N THR A 123 4.96 16.84 -10.98
CA THR A 123 6.03 17.57 -10.29
C THR A 123 7.28 16.71 -10.13
N ARG A 124 7.13 15.43 -9.81
CA ARG A 124 8.26 14.51 -9.55
C ARG A 124 8.94 14.03 -10.82
N ASP A 125 8.16 13.66 -11.83
CA ASP A 125 8.64 12.93 -13.00
C ASP A 125 8.59 13.75 -14.30
N GLY A 126 7.83 14.86 -14.32
CA GLY A 126 7.59 15.71 -15.51
C GLY A 126 6.33 15.34 -16.31
N GLN A 127 5.79 14.16 -16.06
CA GLN A 127 4.63 13.56 -16.74
C GLN A 127 3.71 12.88 -15.72
N ALA A 128 2.47 12.62 -16.11
CA ALA A 128 1.57 11.80 -15.32
C ALA A 128 0.53 11.14 -16.22
N PRO A 129 0.02 9.96 -15.85
CA PRO A 129 -1.14 9.35 -16.49
C PRO A 129 -2.36 10.28 -16.53
N ALA A 130 -3.32 9.93 -17.38
CA ALA A 130 -4.61 10.61 -17.40
C ALA A 130 -5.39 10.36 -16.09
N LEU A 131 -6.33 11.25 -15.76
CA LEU A 131 -7.05 11.20 -14.48
C LEU A 131 -7.93 9.95 -14.34
N ASP A 132 -8.50 9.50 -15.45
CA ASP A 132 -9.26 8.25 -15.58
C ASP A 132 -8.38 7.02 -15.32
N GLU A 133 -7.15 6.97 -15.82
CA GLU A 133 -6.20 5.90 -15.52
C GLU A 133 -5.86 5.85 -14.01
N ILE A 134 -5.60 7.01 -13.40
CA ILE A 134 -5.33 7.09 -11.95
C ILE A 134 -6.55 6.66 -11.14
N THR A 135 -7.75 7.07 -11.57
CA THR A 135 -9.01 6.70 -10.91
C THR A 135 -9.28 5.21 -11.04
N THR A 136 -9.01 4.62 -12.20
CA THR A 136 -9.14 3.18 -12.46
C THR A 136 -8.20 2.38 -11.56
N LEU A 137 -6.94 2.79 -11.46
CA LEU A 137 -5.97 2.17 -10.56
C LEU A 137 -6.40 2.28 -9.09
N ALA A 138 -6.91 3.44 -8.66
CA ALA A 138 -7.41 3.62 -7.30
C ALA A 138 -8.62 2.72 -7.00
N ALA A 139 -9.55 2.57 -7.95
CA ALA A 139 -10.70 1.68 -7.82
C ALA A 139 -10.28 0.20 -7.72
N ALA A 140 -9.28 -0.21 -8.51
CA ALA A 140 -8.73 -1.57 -8.44
C ALA A 140 -8.10 -1.86 -7.07
N TYR A 141 -7.33 -0.92 -6.51
CA TYR A 141 -6.84 -1.02 -5.14
C TYR A 141 -7.96 -1.10 -4.12
N GLN A 142 -8.99 -0.26 -4.24
CA GLN A 142 -10.15 -0.29 -3.34
C GLN A 142 -10.86 -1.66 -3.36
N GLN A 143 -10.99 -2.29 -4.53
CA GLN A 143 -11.59 -3.62 -4.65
C GLN A 143 -10.76 -4.68 -3.92
N VAL A 144 -9.45 -4.71 -4.14
CA VAL A 144 -8.55 -5.66 -3.47
C VAL A 144 -8.58 -5.46 -1.95
N PHE A 145 -8.56 -4.22 -1.47
CA PHE A 145 -8.61 -3.93 -0.04
C PHE A 145 -9.96 -4.23 0.61
N ARG A 146 -11.08 -4.09 -0.10
CA ARG A 146 -12.39 -4.55 0.38
C ARG A 146 -12.40 -6.05 0.61
N ALA A 147 -11.90 -6.83 -0.37
CA ALA A 147 -11.81 -8.28 -0.23
C ALA A 147 -10.83 -8.70 0.88
N LEU A 148 -9.72 -7.96 1.06
CA LEU A 148 -8.74 -8.26 2.10
C LEU A 148 -9.26 -7.96 3.51
N ALA A 149 -10.15 -6.97 3.66
CA ALA A 149 -10.70 -6.58 4.96
C ALA A 149 -11.58 -7.66 5.61
N ASP A 150 -12.08 -8.63 4.83
CA ASP A 150 -12.80 -9.79 5.34
C ASP A 150 -11.86 -10.80 6.03
N HIS A 151 -10.54 -10.68 5.85
CA HIS A 151 -9.54 -11.65 6.30
C HIS A 151 -8.44 -11.07 7.19
N ALA A 152 -8.09 -9.80 7.03
CA ALA A 152 -6.99 -9.16 7.76
C ALA A 152 -7.34 -7.73 8.19
N THR A 153 -6.59 -7.21 9.17
CA THR A 153 -6.73 -5.82 9.61
C THR A 153 -6.33 -4.88 8.47
N VAL A 154 -7.32 -4.13 7.98
CA VAL A 154 -7.15 -3.09 6.95
C VAL A 154 -7.49 -1.73 7.55
N LEU A 155 -6.63 -0.76 7.28
CA LEU A 155 -6.85 0.65 7.58
C LEU A 155 -6.73 1.47 6.29
N THR A 156 -7.42 2.61 6.21
CA THR A 156 -7.28 3.56 5.10
C THR A 156 -6.59 4.83 5.61
N TYR A 157 -5.59 5.31 4.88
CA TYR A 157 -4.87 6.54 5.17
C TYR A 157 -4.93 7.48 3.97
N ASN A 158 -5.57 8.64 4.13
CA ASN A 158 -5.63 9.66 3.10
C ASN A 158 -4.47 10.64 3.27
N THR A 159 -3.65 10.80 2.23
CA THR A 159 -2.48 11.70 2.25
C THR A 159 -2.77 13.09 1.69
N ALA A 160 -4.02 13.39 1.30
CA ALA A 160 -4.40 14.76 1.01
C ALA A 160 -4.41 15.58 2.30
N PRO A 161 -3.93 16.82 2.28
CA PRO A 161 -4.15 17.73 3.40
C PRO A 161 -5.66 17.85 3.63
N GLU A 162 -6.10 17.83 4.88
CA GLU A 162 -7.45 18.27 5.23
C GLU A 162 -7.62 19.66 4.63
N THR A 163 -8.59 19.83 3.73
CA THR A 163 -8.94 21.16 3.25
C THR A 163 -9.54 21.90 4.42
N SER A 164 -8.72 22.67 5.14
CA SER A 164 -9.21 23.66 6.09
C SER A 164 -10.14 24.58 5.32
N HIS A 165 -11.46 24.40 5.52
CA HIS A 165 -12.42 25.41 5.13
C HIS A 165 -12.13 26.64 6.00
N THR A 166 -11.35 27.57 5.47
CA THR A 166 -11.33 28.94 5.96
C THR A 166 -12.71 29.53 5.66
N THR A 167 -13.62 29.45 6.64
CA THR A 167 -14.77 30.36 6.69
C THR A 167 -14.21 31.77 6.83
N GLY A 168 -14.38 32.57 5.77
CA GLY A 168 -14.22 34.02 5.82
C GLY A 168 -15.36 34.69 6.56
#